data_AF-A0A2Z5G8Z0-F1
#
_entry.id   AF-A0A2Z5G8Z0-F1
#
_cell.length_a   1.000
_cell.length_b   1.000
_cell.length_c   1.000
_cell.angle_alpha   90.00
_cell.angle_beta   90.00
_cell.angle_gamma   90.00
#
_symmetry.space_group_name_H-M   'P 1'
#
loop_
_entity.id
_entity.type
_entity.pdbx_description
1 polymer ?
#
loop_
_entity_poly.entity_id
_entity_poly.type
_entity_poly.pdbx_seq_one_letter_code
_entity_poly.pdbx_strand_id
1 'polypeptide(L)'
;MLDGLLDLLLRNGVKRLIDVRRNPVARRFGFHKSTMQRHCDDVGIAYNHVPELGVPSEQRTDLDDAKSYDRLFDYYEKAILPAQQAALKSVSSMIQQEPSALMCMEALVACCHRGRLAAAVAKMTNLKVKELRIS
;
A
#
# COMPACT_ATOMS: atom_id res chain seq x y z
N MET A 1 -12.85 -4.16 -9.72
CA MET A 1 -12.13 -4.02 -11.01
C MET A 1 -11.25 -2.78 -10.93
N LEU A 2 -10.33 -2.58 -11.88
CA LEU A 2 -9.42 -1.42 -11.85
C LEU A 2 -10.18 -0.09 -11.94
N ASP A 3 -11.18 0.00 -12.81
CA ASP A 3 -11.98 1.22 -12.97
C ASP A 3 -12.67 1.64 -11.67
N GLY A 4 -13.23 0.69 -10.91
CA GLY A 4 -13.83 0.98 -9.61
C GLY A 4 -12.83 1.42 -8.55
N LEU A 5 -11.56 1.01 -8.65
CA LEU A 5 -10.50 1.55 -7.81
C LEU A 5 -10.22 3.01 -8.19
N LEU A 6 -10.05 3.30 -9.48
CA LEU A 6 -9.74 4.66 -9.94
C LEU A 6 -10.89 5.63 -9.63
N ASP A 7 -12.14 5.23 -9.87
CA ASP A 7 -13.32 6.03 -9.51
C ASP A 7 -13.38 6.30 -7.99
N LEU A 8 -13.08 5.30 -7.15
CA LEU A 8 -13.00 5.49 -5.69
C LEU A 8 -11.91 6.51 -5.30
N LEU A 9 -10.73 6.44 -5.93
CA LEU A 9 -9.63 7.37 -5.67
C LEU A 9 -10.00 8.80 -6.09
N LEU A 10 -10.57 8.98 -7.28
CA LEU A 10 -11.01 10.27 -7.81
C LEU A 10 -12.10 10.91 -6.92
N ARG A 11 -13.12 10.14 -6.52
CA ARG A 11 -14.20 10.63 -5.63
C ARG A 11 -13.69 11.06 -4.26
N ASN A 12 -12.57 10.51 -3.81
CA ASN A 12 -11.93 10.88 -2.55
C ASN A 12 -10.85 11.96 -2.71
N GLY A 13 -10.68 12.52 -3.92
CA GLY A 13 -9.71 13.57 -4.18
C GLY A 13 -8.25 13.11 -4.09
N VAL A 14 -7.99 11.81 -4.22
CA VAL A 14 -6.63 11.26 -4.21
C VAL A 14 -5.89 11.74 -5.46
N LYS A 15 -4.68 12.26 -5.26
CA LYS A 15 -3.76 12.73 -6.31
C LYS A 15 -2.62 11.77 -6.56
N ARG A 16 -2.31 10.89 -5.61
CA ARG A 16 -1.25 9.89 -5.74
C ARG A 16 -1.65 8.52 -5.22
N LEU A 17 -1.32 7.49 -5.98
CA LEU A 17 -1.39 6.09 -5.58
C LEU A 17 0.02 5.55 -5.33
N ILE A 18 0.30 5.19 -4.08
CA ILE A 18 1.58 4.60 -3.66
C ILE A 18 1.40 3.09 -3.55
N ASP A 19 1.93 2.36 -4.53
CA ASP A 19 1.99 0.91 -4.52
C ASP A 19 3.16 0.42 -3.67
N VAL A 20 2.87 -0.25 -2.56
CA VAL A 20 3.91 -0.80 -1.66
C VAL A 20 4.09 -2.30 -1.80
N ARG A 21 3.50 -2.91 -2.84
CA ARG A 21 3.66 -4.34 -3.10
C ARG A 21 5.11 -4.65 -3.43
N ARG A 22 5.72 -5.60 -2.71
CA ARG A 22 7.09 -6.05 -2.98
C ARG A 22 7.28 -6.48 -4.43
N ASN A 23 6.38 -7.35 -4.88
CA ASN A 23 6.31 -7.82 -6.25
C ASN A 23 4.92 -7.45 -6.80
N PRO A 24 4.79 -6.41 -7.64
CA PRO A 24 3.52 -6.02 -8.28
C PRO A 24 3.19 -6.96 -9.45
N VAL A 25 3.44 -8.26 -9.28
CA VAL A 25 3.08 -9.32 -10.22
C VAL A 25 1.70 -9.78 -9.84
N ALA A 26 0.70 -9.32 -10.58
CA ALA A 26 -0.67 -9.63 -10.28
C ALA A 26 -1.01 -11.03 -10.81
N ARG A 27 -1.52 -11.91 -9.94
CA ARG A 27 -2.32 -13.09 -10.34
C ARG A 27 -3.68 -12.67 -10.93
N ARG A 28 -3.98 -11.37 -11.02
CA ARG A 28 -5.24 -10.77 -11.50
C ARG A 28 -4.96 -9.78 -12.63
N PHE A 29 -5.64 -9.96 -13.75
CA PHE A 29 -5.56 -9.09 -14.91
C PHE A 29 -5.82 -7.61 -14.53
N GLY A 30 -5.02 -6.69 -15.07
CA GLY A 30 -5.13 -5.24 -14.85
C GLY A 30 -4.27 -4.66 -13.72
N PHE A 31 -3.78 -5.45 -12.76
CA PHE A 31 -3.03 -4.93 -11.61
C PHE A 31 -1.50 -5.00 -11.76
N HIS A 32 -1.01 -5.20 -12.99
CA HIS A 32 0.41 -5.10 -13.31
C HIS A 32 0.88 -3.64 -13.15
N LYS A 33 2.13 -3.45 -12.72
CA LYS A 33 2.72 -2.13 -12.52
C LYS A 33 2.54 -1.19 -13.71
N SER A 34 2.82 -1.66 -14.93
CA SER A 34 2.70 -0.86 -16.16
C SER A 34 1.26 -0.46 -16.47
N THR A 35 0.30 -1.36 -16.24
CA THR A 35 -1.14 -1.08 -16.41
C THR A 35 -1.63 -0.08 -15.38
N MET A 36 -1.22 -0.24 -14.11
CA MET A 36 -1.57 0.69 -13.04
C MET A 36 -1.03 2.08 -13.31
N GLN A 37 0.26 2.20 -13.66
CA GLN A 37 0.89 3.47 -14.02
C GLN A 37 0.09 4.16 -15.13
N ARG A 38 -0.15 3.45 -16.25
CA ARG A 38 -0.86 3.99 -17.40
C ARG A 38 -2.24 4.53 -17.01
N HIS A 39 -3.06 3.74 -16.33
CA HIS A 39 -4.43 4.19 -16.03
C HIS A 39 -4.51 5.23 -14.92
N CYS A 40 -3.55 5.26 -13.99
CA CYS A 40 -3.41 6.36 -13.06
C CYS A 40 -3.05 7.66 -13.82
N ASP A 41 -2.10 7.61 -14.76
CA ASP A 41 -1.72 8.75 -15.60
C ASP A 41 -2.90 9.24 -16.45
N ASP A 42 -3.66 8.32 -17.06
CA ASP A 42 -4.85 8.62 -17.88
C ASP A 42 -5.91 9.44 -17.12
N VAL A 43 -5.97 9.33 -15.79
CA VAL A 43 -6.92 10.06 -14.93
C VAL A 43 -6.27 11.13 -14.04
N GLY A 44 -4.99 11.43 -14.25
CA GLY A 44 -4.26 12.46 -13.51
C GLY A 44 -3.94 12.11 -12.05
N ILE A 45 -3.77 10.82 -11.76
CA ILE A 45 -3.26 10.31 -10.47
C ILE A 45 -1.80 9.91 -10.66
N ALA A 46 -0.90 10.48 -9.85
CA ALA A 46 0.49 10.04 -9.84
C ALA A 46 0.61 8.61 -9.31
N TYR A 47 1.38 7.75 -9.97
CA TYR A 47 1.67 6.40 -9.49
C TYR A 47 3.12 6.28 -9.01
N ASN A 48 3.32 5.84 -7.77
CA ASN A 48 4.64 5.63 -7.18
C ASN A 48 4.75 4.22 -6.62
N HIS A 49 5.77 3.47 -7.03
CA HIS A 49 6.01 2.11 -6.54
C HIS A 49 7.17 2.11 -5.55
N VAL A 50 6.92 1.62 -4.33
CA VAL A 50 7.88 1.57 -3.20
C VAL A 50 7.97 0.14 -2.67
N PRO A 51 8.61 -0.79 -3.41
CA PRO A 51 8.66 -2.21 -3.07
C PRO A 51 9.42 -2.52 -1.78
N GLU A 52 10.30 -1.62 -1.33
CA GLU A 52 11.09 -1.75 -0.10
C GLU A 52 10.19 -1.95 1.12
N LEU A 53 9.03 -1.30 1.12
CA LEU A 53 8.02 -1.39 2.19
C LEU A 53 7.07 -2.58 2.04
N GLY A 54 7.26 -3.41 1.02
CA GLY A 54 6.46 -4.62 0.80
C GLY A 54 7.01 -5.83 1.54
N VAL A 55 6.11 -6.73 1.90
CA VAL A 55 6.46 -8.03 2.50
C VAL A 55 7.11 -8.96 1.45
N PRO A 56 8.32 -9.50 1.70
CA PRO A 56 8.97 -10.49 0.83
C PRO A 56 8.10 -11.72 0.57
N SER A 57 8.21 -12.34 -0.61
CA SER A 57 7.43 -13.54 -0.96
C SER A 57 7.66 -14.71 0.00
N GLU A 58 8.89 -14.89 0.48
CA GLU A 58 9.27 -15.95 1.41
C GLU A 58 8.56 -15.83 2.76
N GLN A 59 8.19 -14.62 3.17
CA GLN A 59 7.48 -14.37 4.43
C GLN A 59 5.96 -14.49 4.27
N ARG A 60 5.47 -14.80 3.06
CA ARG A 60 4.05 -14.96 2.74
C ARG A 60 3.65 -16.44 2.57
N THR A 61 4.50 -17.37 2.97
CA THR A 61 4.17 -18.80 3.01
C THR A 61 3.38 -19.14 4.28
N ASP A 62 2.49 -20.12 4.20
CA ASP A 62 1.79 -20.71 5.37
C ASP A 62 0.98 -19.71 6.22
N LEU A 63 0.32 -18.75 5.55
CA LEU A 63 -0.59 -17.77 6.16
C LEU A 63 -2.02 -18.32 6.29
N ASP A 64 -2.18 -19.41 7.03
CA ASP A 64 -3.44 -20.17 7.10
C ASP A 64 -4.33 -19.81 8.32
N ASP A 65 -3.76 -19.13 9.32
CA ASP A 65 -4.45 -18.79 10.57
C ASP A 65 -4.11 -17.39 11.10
N ALA A 66 -4.90 -16.88 12.05
CA ALA A 66 -4.67 -15.55 12.64
C ALA A 66 -3.27 -15.42 13.26
N LYS A 67 -2.72 -16.49 13.85
CA LYS A 67 -1.39 -16.46 14.50
C LYS A 67 -0.27 -16.29 13.48
N SER A 68 -0.41 -16.85 12.29
CA SER A 68 0.55 -16.70 11.19
C SER A 68 0.57 -15.27 10.67
N TYR A 69 -0.60 -14.62 10.56
CA TYR A 69 -0.70 -13.20 10.25
C TYR A 69 -0.10 -12.32 11.35
N ASP A 70 -0.36 -12.61 12.62
CA ASP A 70 0.22 -11.87 13.73
C ASP A 70 1.75 -11.95 13.72
N ARG A 71 2.34 -13.14 13.51
CA ARG A 71 3.79 -13.31 13.36
C ARG A 71 4.34 -12.50 12.19
N LEU A 72 3.64 -12.49 11.05
CA LEU A 72 4.03 -11.71 9.88
C LEU A 72 4.03 -10.21 10.17
N PHE A 73 2.98 -9.71 10.82
CA PHE A 73 2.87 -8.29 11.16
C PHE A 73 3.90 -7.87 12.20
N ASP A 74 4.16 -8.72 13.20
CA ASP A 74 5.23 -8.52 14.17
C ASP A 74 6.60 -8.43 13.48
N TYR A 75 6.90 -9.35 12.57
CA TYR A 75 8.12 -9.31 11.78
C TYR A 75 8.19 -8.05 10.92
N TYR A 76 7.09 -7.66 10.29
CA TYR A 76 7.02 -6.45 9.49
C TYR A 76 7.34 -5.19 10.30
N GLU A 77 6.74 -5.04 11.49
CA GLU A 77 6.94 -3.89 12.37
C GLU A 77 8.32 -3.88 13.04
N LYS A 78 8.88 -5.05 13.39
CA LYS A 78 10.14 -5.16 14.15
C LYS A 78 11.38 -5.28 13.28
N ALA A 79 11.26 -5.80 12.06
CA ALA A 79 12.40 -6.03 11.17
C ALA A 79 12.33 -5.21 9.87
N ILE A 80 11.20 -5.21 9.17
CA ILE A 80 11.11 -4.53 7.85
C ILE A 80 11.05 -3.01 8.02
N LEU A 81 10.08 -2.47 8.77
CA LEU A 81 9.93 -1.03 8.91
C LEU A 81 11.19 -0.34 9.47
N PRO A 82 11.86 -0.86 10.51
CA PRO A 82 13.09 -0.26 11.04
C PRO A 82 14.25 -0.29 10.05
N ALA A 83 14.34 -1.32 9.20
CA ALA A 83 15.37 -1.40 8.16
C ALA A 83 15.12 -0.46 6.98
N GLN A 84 13.87 -0.02 6.76
CA GLN A 84 13.45 0.75 5.58
C GLN A 84 13.12 2.22 5.88
N GLN A 85 13.90 2.85 6.77
CA GLN A 85 13.68 4.25 7.19
C GLN A 85 13.70 5.25 6.02
N ALA A 86 14.55 5.04 5.02
CA ALA A 86 14.61 5.93 3.85
C ALA A 86 13.30 5.88 3.05
N ALA A 87 12.77 4.67 2.81
CA ALA A 87 11.50 4.48 2.12
C ALA A 87 10.31 5.04 2.94
N LEU A 88 10.31 4.82 4.26
CA LEU A 88 9.31 5.41 5.17
C LEU A 88 9.29 6.94 5.11
N LYS A 89 10.46 7.58 5.13
CA LYS A 89 10.59 9.04 4.99
C LYS A 89 10.11 9.52 3.62
N SER A 90 10.45 8.79 2.55
CA SER A 90 9.98 9.11 1.20
C SER A 90 8.45 9.07 1.11
N VAL A 91 7.81 8.00 1.61
CA VAL A 91 6.34 7.87 1.67
C VAL A 91 5.70 8.94 2.54
N SER A 92 6.28 9.23 3.71
CA SER A 92 5.79 10.28 4.61
C SER A 92 5.83 11.66 3.93
N SER A 93 6.94 12.00 3.28
CA SER A 93 7.08 13.25 2.53
C SER A 93 6.09 13.34 1.39
N MET A 94 5.92 12.25 0.63
CA MET A 94 4.93 12.15 -0.43
C MET A 94 3.51 12.44 0.07
N ILE A 95 3.09 11.79 1.15
CA ILE A 95 1.74 11.95 1.72
C ILE A 95 1.51 13.35 2.30
N GLN A 96 2.56 14.02 2.78
CA GLN A 96 2.47 15.41 3.27
C GLN A 96 2.35 16.43 2.14
N GLN A 97 2.82 16.11 0.93
CA GLN A 97 2.74 17.02 -0.22
C GLN A 97 1.34 17.03 -0.85
N GLU A 98 0.70 15.86 -0.97
CA GLU A 98 -0.60 15.75 -1.64
C GLU A 98 -1.45 14.57 -1.14
N PRO A 99 -2.79 14.63 -1.28
CA PRO A 99 -3.68 13.54 -0.93
C PRO A 99 -3.27 12.23 -1.61
N SER A 100 -2.87 11.25 -0.81
CA SER A 100 -2.24 10.02 -1.29
C SER A 100 -2.94 8.80 -0.71
N ALA A 101 -3.00 7.71 -1.49
CA ALA A 101 -3.52 6.41 -1.05
C ALA A 101 -2.42 5.34 -1.12
N LEU A 102 -2.35 4.48 -0.09
CA LEU A 102 -1.48 3.30 -0.09
C LEU A 102 -2.22 2.11 -0.71
N MET A 103 -1.56 1.39 -1.63
CA MET A 103 -2.07 0.19 -2.28
C MET A 103 -1.27 -1.06 -1.89
N CYS A 104 -1.98 -2.16 -1.66
CA CYS A 104 -1.47 -3.47 -1.23
C CYS A 104 -2.16 -4.59 -2.04
N MET A 105 -1.73 -5.86 -1.87
CA MET A 105 -2.31 -7.01 -2.59
C MET A 105 -3.67 -7.45 -2.02
N GLU A 106 -3.84 -7.42 -0.70
CA GLU A 106 -5.01 -7.99 -0.04
C GLU A 106 -6.14 -6.94 0.14
N ALA A 107 -7.39 -7.39 -0.05
CA ALA A 107 -8.56 -6.52 0.04
C ALA A 107 -8.87 -6.09 1.49
N LEU A 108 -8.68 -7.00 2.46
CA LEU A 108 -8.96 -6.79 3.87
C LEU A 108 -7.74 -6.25 4.61
N VAL A 109 -7.93 -5.13 5.33
CA VAL A 109 -6.89 -4.49 6.16
C VAL A 109 -6.35 -5.43 7.22
N ALA A 110 -7.22 -6.25 7.84
CA ALA A 110 -6.85 -7.22 8.87
C ALA A 110 -5.86 -8.29 8.34
N CYS A 111 -5.77 -8.46 7.03
CA CYS A 111 -4.89 -9.43 6.38
C CYS A 111 -3.77 -8.76 5.56
N CYS A 112 -3.62 -7.43 5.62
CA CYS A 112 -2.58 -6.71 4.87
C CYS A 112 -1.72 -5.82 5.76
N HIS A 113 -0.42 -5.87 5.52
CA HIS A 113 0.62 -5.06 6.14
C HIS A 113 0.41 -3.54 5.98
N ARG A 114 -0.43 -3.08 5.02
CA ARG A 114 -0.75 -1.66 4.80
C ARG A 114 -1.29 -0.98 6.04
N GLY A 115 -2.02 -1.69 6.91
CA GLY A 115 -2.52 -1.11 8.17
C GLY A 115 -1.37 -0.73 9.11
N ARG A 116 -0.35 -1.60 9.21
CA ARG A 116 0.85 -1.35 10.01
C ARG A 116 1.68 -0.21 9.40
N LEU A 117 1.84 -0.20 8.08
CA LEU A 117 2.51 0.89 7.37
C LEU A 117 1.78 2.23 7.55
N ALA A 118 0.45 2.25 7.36
CA ALA A 118 -0.35 3.45 7.51
C ALA A 118 -0.27 4.00 8.94
N ALA A 119 -0.29 3.13 9.96
CA ALA A 119 -0.10 3.54 11.35
C ALA A 119 1.30 4.12 11.61
N ALA A 120 2.35 3.52 11.04
CA ALA A 120 3.71 4.04 11.14
C ALA A 120 3.84 5.43 10.49
N VAL A 121 3.32 5.60 9.27
CA VAL A 121 3.33 6.88 8.56
C VAL A 121 2.48 7.94 9.25
N ALA A 122 1.31 7.56 9.78
CA ALA A 122 0.46 8.47 10.55
C ALA A 122 1.17 9.02 11.79
N LYS A 123 1.94 8.18 12.50
CA LYS A 123 2.77 8.63 13.62
C LYS A 123 3.85 9.62 13.20
N MET A 124 4.44 9.45 12.01
CA MET A 124 5.49 10.33 11.49
C MET A 124 4.95 11.66 10.95
N THR A 125 3.73 11.66 10.42
CA THR A 125 3.14 12.82 9.71
C THR A 125 2.06 13.54 10.53
N ASN A 126 1.59 12.94 11.62
CA ASN A 126 0.42 13.36 12.40
C ASN A 126 -0.89 13.44 11.59
N LEU A 127 -0.96 12.74 10.44
CA LEU A 127 -2.15 12.66 9.61
C LEU A 127 -3.04 11.50 10.03
N LYS A 128 -4.36 11.66 9.84
CA LYS A 128 -5.34 10.60 10.13
C LYS A 128 -5.43 9.61 8.97
N VAL A 129 -5.46 8.32 9.29
CA VAL A 129 -5.69 7.26 8.30
C VAL A 129 -7.19 7.18 8.00
N LYS A 130 -7.55 7.22 6.71
CA LYS A 130 -8.91 6.97 6.22
C LYS A 130 -8.91 5.71 5.37
N GLU A 131 -9.70 4.72 5.78
CA GLU A 131 -9.94 3.53 4.97
C GLU A 131 -10.88 3.85 3.80
N LEU A 132 -10.47 3.48 2.59
CA LEU A 132 -11.28 3.62 1.39
C LEU A 132 -11.86 2.26 1.03
N ARG A 133 -13.18 2.20 0.81
CA ARG A 133 -13.90 0.97 0.43
C ARG A 133 -14.83 1.29 -0.73
N ILE A 134 -14.93 0.35 -1.67
CA ILE A 134 -15.99 0.34 -2.68
C ILE A 134 -17.26 -0.11 -1.94
N SER A 135 -18.27 0.74 -1.92
CA SER A 135 -19.62 0.46 -1.40
C SER A 135 -20.37 -0.51 -2.30
#